data_AF-A0A1G1X9R0-F1
#
_entry.id   AF-A0A1G1X9R0-F1
#
_cell.length_a   1.000
_cell.length_b   1.000
_cell.length_c   1.000
_cell.angle_alpha   90.00
_cell.angle_beta   90.00
_cell.angle_gamma   90.00
#
_symmetry.space_group_name_H-M   'P 1'
#
loop_
_entity.id
_entity.type
_entity.pdbx_description
1 polymer ?
#
loop_
_entity_poly.entity_id
_entity_poly.type
_entity_poly.pdbx_seq_one_letter_code
_entity_poly.pdbx_strand_id
1 'polypeptide(L)'
;MFSFWKKEKKTNKSESPKSSSSSTSLSWDQSAVKALAQAVSQAPVPSMMKQRVKQELSNAAEEAARKAGKTTVTAQHLMAGILSRLPENMRKKVEEAAKQGPKGLKKLQEELK
;
A
#
# COMPACT_ATOMS: atom_id res chain seq x y z
N MET A 1 -56.31 -1.32 -11.93
CA MET A 1 -56.40 -1.34 -10.46
C MET A 1 -55.44 -2.39 -9.93
N PHE A 2 -54.27 -1.98 -9.42
CA PHE A 2 -53.47 -2.80 -8.51
C PHE A 2 -52.85 -1.85 -7.48
N SER A 3 -53.13 -2.15 -6.23
CA SER A 3 -52.78 -1.34 -5.07
C SER A 3 -51.96 -2.21 -4.12
N PHE A 4 -51.09 -1.57 -3.33
CA PHE A 4 -50.36 -2.10 -2.16
C PHE A 4 -49.17 -3.06 -2.37
N TRP A 5 -47.94 -2.55 -2.15
CA TRP A 5 -47.19 -2.90 -0.93
C TRP A 5 -46.06 -1.88 -0.67
N LYS A 6 -46.26 -1.04 0.35
CA LYS A 6 -45.25 -0.17 0.97
C LYS A 6 -44.51 -0.98 2.03
N LYS A 7 -43.18 -1.19 1.90
CA LYS A 7 -42.37 -1.78 2.98
C LYS A 7 -41.15 -0.92 3.25
N GLU A 8 -41.29 -0.08 4.25
CA GLU A 8 -40.21 0.65 4.91
C GLU A 8 -39.18 -0.35 5.48
N LYS A 9 -37.90 -0.07 5.27
CA LYS A 9 -36.84 -0.56 6.16
C LYS A 9 -35.94 0.61 6.55
N LYS A 10 -36.22 1.15 7.74
CA LYS A 10 -35.20 1.78 8.58
C LYS A 10 -34.27 0.68 9.08
N THR A 11 -32.96 0.83 8.87
CA THR A 11 -31.93 0.27 9.76
C THR A 11 -30.71 1.19 9.75
N ASN A 12 -30.64 2.05 10.78
CA ASN A 12 -29.36 2.46 11.36
C ASN A 12 -28.72 1.19 11.96
N LYS A 13 -27.53 0.80 11.49
CA LYS A 13 -26.58 0.09 12.36
C LYS A 13 -25.19 0.16 11.76
N SER A 14 -24.36 0.97 12.41
CA SER A 14 -22.91 0.86 12.39
C SER A 14 -22.52 -0.58 12.73
N GLU A 15 -21.98 -1.33 11.78
CA GLU A 15 -21.30 -2.58 12.08
C GLU A 15 -20.22 -2.81 11.01
N SER A 16 -18.98 -2.75 11.49
CA SER A 16 -17.78 -3.14 10.79
C SER A 16 -17.95 -4.54 10.18
N PRO A 17 -17.67 -4.75 8.89
CA PRO A 17 -17.59 -6.12 8.40
C PRO A 17 -16.25 -6.71 8.82
N LYS A 18 -16.30 -7.53 9.88
CA LYS A 18 -15.30 -8.54 10.19
C LYS A 18 -15.84 -9.89 9.70
N SER A 19 -15.40 -10.35 8.53
CA SER A 19 -15.27 -11.77 8.12
C SER A 19 -14.63 -11.77 6.72
N SER A 20 -13.67 -12.62 6.36
CA SER A 20 -13.66 -14.07 6.44
C SER A 20 -12.25 -14.59 6.09
N SER A 21 -11.86 -15.74 6.61
CA SER A 21 -10.52 -16.32 6.48
C SER A 21 -10.33 -17.08 5.16
N SER A 22 -9.15 -16.99 4.52
CA SER A 22 -8.42 -18.13 3.89
C SER A 22 -7.25 -17.70 2.97
N SER A 23 -6.35 -16.88 3.51
CA SER A 23 -4.92 -16.72 3.14
C SER A 23 -4.48 -15.51 3.94
N THR A 24 -3.52 -15.60 4.85
CA THR A 24 -3.28 -14.62 5.93
C THR A 24 -2.67 -13.29 5.43
N SER A 25 -3.30 -12.64 4.44
CA SER A 25 -3.03 -11.27 4.06
C SER A 25 -3.42 -10.37 5.22
N LEU A 26 -2.50 -9.50 5.62
CA LEU A 26 -2.73 -8.56 6.72
C LEU A 26 -3.78 -7.53 6.34
N SER A 27 -4.39 -6.87 7.32
CA SER A 27 -5.27 -5.73 7.05
C SER A 27 -4.45 -4.57 6.49
N TRP A 28 -4.94 -3.81 5.51
CA TRP A 28 -4.23 -2.66 4.96
C TRP A 28 -4.90 -1.36 5.38
N ASP A 29 -4.11 -0.43 5.92
CA ASP A 29 -4.58 0.93 6.18
C ASP A 29 -4.79 1.72 4.89
N GLN A 30 -5.74 2.67 4.88
CA GLN A 30 -6.02 3.47 3.69
C GLN A 30 -4.80 4.25 3.20
N SER A 31 -3.94 4.72 4.11
CA SER A 31 -2.71 5.42 3.73
C SER A 31 -1.75 4.49 2.99
N ALA A 32 -1.64 3.23 3.40
CA ALA A 32 -0.79 2.22 2.79
C ALA A 32 -1.29 1.84 1.39
N VAL A 33 -2.61 1.69 1.21
CA VAL A 33 -3.22 1.39 -0.09
C VAL A 33 -2.96 2.54 -1.08
N LYS A 34 -3.17 3.79 -0.65
CA LYS A 34 -2.90 4.97 -1.49
C LYS A 34 -1.41 5.07 -1.86
N ALA A 35 -0.51 4.87 -0.90
CA ALA A 35 0.92 4.90 -1.12
C ALA A 35 1.38 3.78 -2.08
N LEU A 36 0.83 2.57 -1.95
CA LEU A 36 1.12 1.47 -2.86
C LEU A 36 0.68 1.79 -4.29
N ALA A 37 -0.53 2.31 -4.46
CA ALA A 37 -1.04 2.72 -5.77
C ALA A 37 -0.18 3.83 -6.39
N GLN A 38 0.25 4.81 -5.60
CA GLN A 38 1.14 5.87 -6.06
C GLN A 38 2.54 5.36 -6.42
N ALA A 39 3.11 4.45 -5.63
CA ALA A 39 4.41 3.84 -5.93
C ALA A 39 4.37 3.06 -7.25
N VAL A 40 3.33 2.25 -7.45
CA VAL A 40 3.17 1.45 -8.68
C VAL A 40 2.88 2.34 -9.91
N SER A 41 2.18 3.46 -9.73
CA SER A 41 1.88 4.37 -10.85
C SER A 41 3.11 5.16 -11.29
N GLN A 42 3.96 5.56 -10.34
CA GLN A 42 5.20 6.32 -10.58
C GLN A 42 6.41 5.44 -10.92
N ALA A 43 6.33 4.12 -10.68
CA ALA A 43 7.42 3.21 -11.03
C ALA A 43 7.69 3.25 -12.55
N PRO A 44 8.96 3.43 -12.98
CA PRO A 44 9.36 3.44 -14.38
C PRO A 44 9.42 2.02 -14.95
N VAL A 45 8.29 1.30 -14.86
CA VAL A 45 8.14 -0.08 -15.34
C VAL A 45 7.00 -0.17 -16.36
N PRO A 46 7.11 -1.06 -17.36
CA PRO A 46 6.02 -1.34 -18.29
C PRO A 46 4.73 -1.74 -17.57
N SER A 47 3.58 -1.36 -18.12
CA SER A 47 2.26 -1.62 -17.52
C SER A 47 2.02 -3.10 -17.21
N MET A 48 2.50 -4.02 -18.07
CA MET A 48 2.42 -5.46 -17.85
C MET A 48 3.15 -5.93 -16.58
N MET A 49 4.21 -5.22 -16.18
CA MET A 49 4.98 -5.53 -14.97
C MET A 49 4.44 -4.83 -13.71
N LYS A 50 3.62 -3.79 -13.84
CA LYS A 50 3.05 -3.06 -12.69
C LYS A 50 2.29 -3.96 -11.73
N GLN A 51 1.61 -4.99 -12.24
CA GLN A 51 0.92 -5.97 -11.40
C GLN A 51 1.89 -6.81 -10.57
N ARG A 52 3.03 -7.23 -11.15
CA ARG A 52 4.08 -7.95 -10.42
C ARG A 52 4.74 -7.05 -9.37
N VAL A 53 5.07 -5.82 -9.75
CA VAL A 53 5.63 -4.82 -8.81
C VAL A 53 4.66 -4.58 -7.66
N LYS A 54 3.36 -4.43 -7.93
CA LYS A 54 2.34 -4.29 -6.88
C LYS A 54 2.35 -5.49 -5.92
N GLN A 55 2.45 -6.71 -6.42
CA GLN A 55 2.50 -7.92 -5.60
C GLN A 55 3.77 -7.99 -4.76
N GLU A 56 4.93 -7.70 -5.35
CA GLU A 56 6.20 -7.70 -4.61
C GLU A 56 6.24 -6.64 -3.51
N LEU A 57 5.78 -5.42 -3.81
CA LEU A 57 5.68 -4.35 -2.83
C LEU A 57 4.68 -4.68 -1.72
N SER A 58 3.56 -5.32 -2.06
CA SER A 58 2.57 -5.78 -1.09
C SER A 58 3.15 -6.84 -0.16
N ASN A 59 3.83 -7.85 -0.71
CA ASN A 59 4.48 -8.89 0.07
C ASN A 59 5.57 -8.33 0.99
N ALA A 60 6.41 -7.42 0.49
CA ALA A 60 7.45 -6.78 1.29
C ALA A 60 6.88 -5.92 2.42
N ALA A 61 5.78 -5.21 2.18
CA ALA A 61 5.08 -4.44 3.20
C ALA A 61 4.47 -5.32 4.29
N GLU A 62 3.88 -6.46 3.89
CA GLU A 62 3.34 -7.44 4.83
C GLU A 62 4.45 -8.09 5.66
N GLU A 63 5.56 -8.47 5.05
CA GLU A 63 6.74 -8.96 5.76
C GLU A 63 7.24 -7.93 6.78
N ALA A 64 7.31 -6.64 6.42
CA ALA A 64 7.71 -5.57 7.32
C ALA A 64 6.72 -5.40 8.49
N ALA A 65 5.42 -5.50 8.23
CA ALA A 65 4.40 -5.43 9.28
C ALA A 65 4.45 -6.66 10.21
N ARG A 66 4.64 -7.87 9.67
CA ARG A 66 4.81 -9.10 10.46
C ARG A 66 6.07 -9.04 11.34
N LYS A 67 7.19 -8.55 10.80
CA LYS A 67 8.43 -8.32 11.57
C LYS A 67 8.24 -7.33 12.71
N ALA A 68 7.36 -6.35 12.54
CA ALA A 68 6.98 -5.39 13.58
C ALA A 68 5.88 -5.91 14.53
N GLY A 69 5.43 -7.16 14.39
CA GLY A 69 4.35 -7.74 15.19
C GLY A 69 2.99 -7.09 14.95
N LYS A 70 2.78 -6.44 13.80
CA LYS A 70 1.54 -5.74 13.45
C LYS A 70 0.67 -6.62 12.54
N THR A 71 -0.64 -6.58 12.82
CA THR A 71 -1.67 -7.22 11.99
C THR A 71 -2.18 -6.32 10.86
N THR A 72 -1.74 -5.05 10.85
CA THR A 72 -2.14 -4.03 9.89
C THR A 72 -0.92 -3.42 9.19
N VAL A 73 -0.94 -3.38 7.87
CA VAL A 73 0.06 -2.71 7.03
C VAL A 73 -0.24 -1.22 6.97
N THR A 74 0.73 -0.41 7.38
CA THR A 74 0.68 1.06 7.33
C THR A 74 1.64 1.57 6.24
N ALA A 75 1.56 2.86 5.91
CA ALA A 75 2.50 3.48 4.96
C ALA A 75 3.97 3.33 5.40
N GLN A 76 4.25 3.32 6.70
CA GLN A 76 5.59 3.06 7.25
C GLN A 76 6.06 1.63 6.95
N HIS A 77 5.20 0.63 7.15
CA HIS A 77 5.54 -0.76 6.82
C HIS A 77 5.77 -0.95 5.32
N LEU A 78 4.97 -0.28 4.48
CA LEU A 78 5.19 -0.26 3.03
C LEU A 78 6.56 0.33 2.68
N MET A 79 6.93 1.49 3.23
CA MET A 79 8.25 2.07 2.99
C MET A 79 9.38 1.18 3.49
N ALA A 80 9.27 0.60 4.69
CA ALA A 80 10.26 -0.34 5.21
C ALA A 80 10.40 -1.57 4.29
N GLY A 81 9.29 -2.09 3.78
CA GLY A 81 9.26 -3.16 2.79
C GLY A 81 9.99 -2.79 1.49
N ILE A 82 9.66 -1.63 0.91
CA ILE A 82 10.32 -1.10 -0.29
C ILE A 82 11.84 -1.00 -0.06
N LEU A 83 12.26 -0.33 1.01
CA LEU A 83 13.67 -0.14 1.34
C LEU A 83 14.41 -1.46 1.54
N SER A 84 13.74 -2.50 2.04
CA SER A 84 14.34 -3.82 2.21
C SER A 84 14.57 -4.58 0.90
N ARG A 85 13.82 -4.24 -0.17
CA ARG A 85 13.94 -4.84 -1.50
C ARG A 85 14.84 -4.03 -2.43
N LEU A 86 15.17 -2.80 -2.06
CA LEU A 86 16.14 -2.00 -2.80
C LEU A 86 17.57 -2.53 -2.58
N PRO A 87 18.39 -2.58 -3.63
CA PRO A 87 19.81 -2.86 -3.47
C PRO A 87 20.48 -1.78 -2.63
N GLU A 88 21.56 -2.14 -1.93
CA GLU A 88 22.15 -1.30 -0.88
C GLU A 88 22.57 0.10 -1.39
N ASN A 89 23.03 0.17 -2.64
CA ASN A 89 23.35 1.43 -3.32
C ASN A 89 22.13 2.34 -3.48
N MET A 90 21.00 1.80 -3.94
CA MET A 90 19.74 2.53 -4.08
C MET A 90 19.17 2.95 -2.72
N ARG A 91 19.28 2.07 -1.73
CA ARG A 91 18.80 2.34 -0.38
C ARG A 91 19.55 3.51 0.25
N LYS A 92 20.88 3.55 0.14
CA LYS A 92 21.71 4.69 0.59
C LYS A 92 21.31 5.97 -0.12
N LYS A 93 21.13 5.93 -1.45
CA LYS A 93 20.66 7.09 -2.22
C LYS A 93 19.27 7.58 -1.77
N VAL A 94 18.34 6.67 -1.49
CA VAL A 94 17.00 7.03 -0.96
C VAL A 94 17.11 7.65 0.43
N GLU A 95 17.93 7.10 1.32
CA GLU A 95 18.15 7.64 2.66
C GLU A 95 18.83 9.03 2.62
N GLU A 96 19.82 9.22 1.76
CA GLU A 96 20.46 10.52 1.53
C GLU A 96 19.48 11.53 0.91
N ALA A 97 18.70 11.11 -0.08
CA ALA A 97 17.67 11.92 -0.70
C ALA A 97 16.58 12.32 0.32
N ALA A 98 16.18 11.40 1.19
CA ALA A 98 15.22 11.66 2.27
C ALA A 98 15.79 12.66 3.30
N LYS A 99 17.08 12.58 3.64
CA LYS A 99 17.76 13.57 4.51
C LYS A 99 17.78 14.96 3.88
N GLN A 100 17.92 15.06 2.56
CA GLN A 100 17.85 16.32 1.80
C GLN A 100 16.40 16.81 1.56
N GLY A 101 15.40 16.07 2.06
CA GLY A 101 13.99 16.41 1.94
C GLY A 101 13.46 16.34 0.50
N PRO A 102 12.43 17.14 0.14
CA PRO A 102 11.76 17.02 -1.16
C PRO A 102 12.66 17.33 -2.36
N LYS A 103 13.73 18.13 -2.18
CA LYS A 103 14.71 18.40 -3.24
C LYS A 103 15.57 17.18 -3.55
N GLY A 104 16.02 16.45 -2.53
CA GLY A 104 16.79 15.22 -2.70
C GLY A 104 15.98 14.13 -3.39
N LEU A 105 14.71 13.96 -2.99
CA LEU A 105 13.82 12.98 -3.60
C LEU A 105 13.53 13.30 -5.08
N LYS A 106 13.40 14.58 -5.45
CA LYS A 106 13.27 14.99 -6.87
C LYS A 106 14.51 14.65 -7.68
N LYS A 107 15.70 14.96 -7.16
CA LYS A 107 16.97 14.63 -7.83
C LYS A 107 17.12 13.13 -8.03
N LEU A 108 16.76 12.34 -7.02
CA LEU A 108 16.74 10.88 -7.13
C LEU A 108 15.79 10.41 -8.23
N GLN A 109 14.61 11.01 -8.35
CA GLN A 109 13.65 10.69 -9.39
C GLN A 109 14.18 11.02 -10.80
N GLU A 110 14.94 12.11 -10.95
CA GLU A 110 15.60 12.47 -12.21
C GLU A 110 16.73 11.50 -12.57
N GLU A 111 17.52 11.02 -11.59
CA GLU A 111 18.58 10.02 -11.82
C GLU A 111 18.05 8.63 -12.17
N LEU A 112 16.79 8.31 -11.85
CA LEU A 112 16.16 7.00 -12.09
C LEU A 112 15.31 6.94 -13.36
N LYS A 113 15.18 8.08 -14.06
CA LYS A 113 14.42 8.21 -15.31
C LYS A 113 15.30 7.93 -16.51
#